data_AF-A0A151CD96-F1
#
_entry.id   AF-A0A151CD96-F1
#
_cell.length_a   1.000
_cell.length_b   1.000
_cell.length_c   1.000
_cell.angle_alpha   90.00
_cell.angle_beta   90.00
_cell.angle_gamma   90.00
#
_symmetry.space_group_name_H-M   'P 1'
#
loop_
_entity.id
_entity.type
_entity.pdbx_description
1 polymer ?
#
loop_
_entity_poly.entity_id
_entity_poly.type
_entity_poly.pdbx_seq_one_letter_code
_entity_poly.pdbx_strand_id
1 'polypeptide(L)'
;MKRFTQTCLAFVVFAACLSANEGEKVYQKKCASCHEAYIPMTKLMENFVEQENKLLKLKAPTLNQLSYRLKQQIGDPKGDEEIHRMEVSAFISDYVNNPDKQKTVCLRDVIQYFDTMPSMKDQISEEELASVSEYIYDFDKKVVAEKGVKHKLFDSALQEAQKNNKIIVLKAMTEHCHYCKKMDREVMVDDQVVKALQKDFVVVQVDITKNPLPLGLTAELTPSFFFVDKNKKVLQKVVGSWNVEDFLAILREIKALKGVTK
;
A
#
# COMPACT_ATOMS: atom_id res chain seq x y z
N MET A 1 45.11 -17.46 -11.92
CA MET A 1 43.90 -17.26 -12.75
C MET A 1 42.71 -16.96 -11.86
N LYS A 2 42.40 -15.68 -11.65
CA LYS A 2 41.18 -15.20 -10.98
C LYS A 2 40.34 -14.52 -12.06
N ARG A 3 39.13 -15.02 -12.30
CA ARG A 3 37.97 -14.35 -12.93
C ARG A 3 37.02 -15.45 -13.39
N PHE A 4 35.86 -15.57 -12.75
CA PHE A 4 34.58 -16.01 -13.33
C PHE A 4 33.66 -16.30 -12.15
N THR A 5 32.89 -15.29 -11.71
CA THR A 5 31.63 -15.41 -10.96
C THR A 5 31.15 -14.02 -10.55
N GLN A 6 30.82 -13.18 -11.52
CA GLN A 6 30.15 -11.90 -11.23
C GLN A 6 29.21 -11.46 -12.36
N THR A 7 28.60 -12.40 -13.06
CA THR A 7 27.69 -12.13 -14.19
C THR A 7 26.27 -12.67 -14.00
N CYS A 8 25.99 -13.51 -13.00
CA CYS A 8 24.63 -14.03 -12.81
C CYS A 8 23.70 -13.12 -11.97
N LEU A 9 24.22 -12.19 -11.16
CA LEU A 9 23.37 -11.37 -10.28
C LEU A 9 22.69 -10.20 -11.02
N ALA A 10 23.25 -9.72 -12.14
CA ALA A 10 22.70 -8.60 -12.90
C ALA A 10 21.54 -9.01 -13.82
N PHE A 11 21.50 -10.26 -14.29
CA PHE A 11 20.45 -10.74 -15.20
C PHE A 11 19.11 -10.99 -14.48
N VAL A 12 19.14 -11.46 -13.24
CA VAL A 12 17.92 -11.72 -12.44
C VAL A 12 17.20 -10.42 -12.06
N VAL A 13 17.95 -9.36 -11.75
CA VAL A 13 17.37 -8.04 -11.40
C VAL A 13 16.80 -7.33 -12.64
N PHE A 14 17.35 -7.57 -13.83
CA PHE A 14 16.87 -6.95 -15.07
C PHE A 14 15.56 -7.57 -15.58
N ALA A 15 15.38 -8.89 -15.42
CA ALA A 15 14.15 -9.59 -15.82
C ALA A 15 12.92 -9.17 -14.99
N ALA A 16 13.05 -9.01 -13.67
CA ALA A 16 11.93 -8.63 -12.80
C ALA A 16 11.40 -7.20 -13.07
N CYS A 17 12.26 -6.26 -13.50
CA CYS A 17 11.84 -4.89 -13.84
C CYS A 17 11.13 -4.82 -15.21
N LEU A 18 11.44 -5.73 -16.14
CA LEU A 18 10.80 -5.79 -17.46
C LEU A 18 9.34 -6.27 -17.33
N SER A 19 9.08 -7.32 -16.53
CA SER A 19 7.74 -7.89 -16.36
C SER A 19 6.74 -6.93 -15.71
N ALA A 20 7.16 -6.17 -14.69
CA ALA A 20 6.29 -5.22 -14.00
C ALA A 20 5.78 -4.09 -14.93
N ASN A 21 6.59 -3.69 -15.90
CA ASN A 21 6.22 -2.65 -16.86
C ASN A 21 5.28 -3.19 -17.95
N GLU A 22 5.39 -4.46 -18.33
CA GLU A 22 4.48 -5.06 -19.31
C GLU A 22 3.05 -5.20 -18.77
N GLY A 23 2.88 -5.67 -17.52
CA GLY A 23 1.55 -5.77 -16.91
C GLY A 23 0.84 -4.42 -16.79
N GLU A 24 1.57 -3.35 -16.46
CA GLU A 24 1.04 -1.99 -16.44
C GLU A 24 0.58 -1.53 -17.84
N LYS A 25 1.37 -1.81 -18.89
CA LYS A 25 0.99 -1.48 -20.27
C LYS A 25 -0.27 -2.22 -20.71
N VAL A 26 -0.40 -3.51 -20.38
CA VAL A 26 -1.61 -4.29 -20.69
C VAL A 26 -2.81 -3.69 -19.98
N TYR A 27 -2.69 -3.39 -18.69
CA TYR A 27 -3.75 -2.72 -17.92
C TYR A 27 -4.16 -1.39 -18.57
N GLN A 28 -3.21 -0.51 -18.91
CA GLN A 28 -3.51 0.78 -19.54
C GLN A 28 -4.23 0.61 -20.88
N LYS A 29 -3.80 -0.35 -21.69
CA LYS A 29 -4.34 -0.57 -23.04
C LYS A 29 -5.73 -1.23 -23.02
N LYS A 30 -5.98 -2.15 -22.09
CA LYS A 30 -7.14 -3.05 -22.17
C LYS A 30 -8.11 -2.98 -20.98
N CYS A 31 -7.70 -2.45 -19.83
CA CYS A 31 -8.49 -2.49 -18.60
C CYS A 31 -8.84 -1.09 -18.06
N ALA A 32 -7.96 -0.10 -18.27
CA ALA A 32 -8.08 1.23 -17.69
C ALA A 32 -9.28 2.04 -18.21
N SER A 33 -9.88 1.66 -19.34
CA SER A 33 -11.11 2.30 -19.86
C SER A 33 -12.33 2.08 -18.96
N CYS A 34 -12.31 1.04 -18.13
CA CYS A 34 -13.38 0.71 -17.19
C CYS A 34 -12.92 0.78 -15.73
N HIS A 35 -11.69 0.35 -15.45
CA HIS A 35 -11.14 0.27 -14.10
C HIS A 35 -10.22 1.44 -13.83
N GLU A 36 -10.65 2.40 -13.02
CA GLU A 36 -9.77 3.45 -12.50
C GLU A 36 -8.64 2.85 -11.66
N ALA A 37 -7.41 3.35 -11.80
CA ALA A 37 -6.25 2.74 -11.16
C ALA A 37 -6.27 2.93 -9.64
N TYR A 38 -6.17 4.17 -9.19
CA TYR A 38 -6.10 4.49 -7.78
C TYR A 38 -7.04 5.63 -7.43
N ILE A 39 -7.94 5.36 -6.48
CA ILE A 39 -8.75 6.38 -5.81
C ILE A 39 -8.57 6.17 -4.30
N PRO A 40 -8.31 7.24 -3.51
CA PRO A 40 -8.19 7.14 -2.06
C PRO A 40 -9.42 6.48 -1.42
N MET A 41 -9.21 5.68 -0.37
CA MET A 41 -10.31 4.91 0.22
C MET A 41 -11.40 5.79 0.84
N THR A 42 -11.02 6.93 1.41
CA THR A 42 -11.96 7.96 1.89
C THR A 42 -12.91 8.43 0.78
N LYS A 43 -12.38 8.71 -0.42
CA LYS A 43 -13.19 9.16 -1.56
C LYS A 43 -14.07 8.05 -2.14
N LEU A 44 -13.59 6.81 -2.12
CA LEU A 44 -14.39 5.65 -2.52
C LEU A 44 -15.53 5.37 -1.52
N MET A 45 -15.29 5.54 -0.21
CA MET A 45 -16.33 5.43 0.81
C MET A 45 -17.39 6.51 0.64
N GLU A 46 -16.99 7.78 0.50
CA GLU A 46 -17.91 8.90 0.18
C GLU A 46 -18.75 8.56 -1.06
N ASN A 47 -18.10 8.05 -2.12
CA ASN A 47 -18.79 7.70 -3.35
C ASN A 47 -19.84 6.58 -3.18
N PHE A 48 -19.49 5.44 -2.59
CA PHE A 48 -20.38 4.28 -2.54
C PHE A 48 -21.37 4.28 -1.38
N VAL A 49 -20.97 4.86 -0.23
CA VAL A 49 -21.77 4.85 1.00
C VAL A 49 -22.67 6.07 1.07
N GLU A 50 -22.16 7.26 0.74
CA GLU A 50 -22.90 8.50 0.91
C GLU A 50 -23.59 8.97 -0.38
N GLN A 51 -22.97 8.68 -1.53
CA GLN A 51 -23.40 9.24 -2.82
C GLN A 51 -23.91 8.19 -3.81
N GLU A 52 -24.06 6.92 -3.41
CA GLU A 52 -24.59 5.84 -4.26
C GLU A 52 -23.95 5.78 -5.67
N ASN A 53 -22.63 5.94 -5.73
CA ASN A 53 -21.84 6.01 -6.96
C ASN A 53 -22.13 7.21 -7.89
N LYS A 54 -22.90 8.22 -7.45
CA LYS A 54 -23.22 9.43 -8.26
C LYS A 54 -22.04 10.40 -8.38
N LEU A 55 -21.11 10.36 -7.42
CA LEU A 55 -19.97 11.26 -7.32
C LEU A 55 -18.87 10.93 -8.35
N LEU A 56 -18.43 9.67 -8.40
CA LEU A 56 -17.36 9.21 -9.27
C LEU A 56 -17.88 8.51 -10.53
N LYS A 57 -19.14 8.03 -10.52
CA LYS A 57 -19.79 7.32 -11.64
C LYS A 57 -18.93 6.17 -12.17
N LEU A 58 -18.34 5.42 -11.24
CA LEU A 58 -17.47 4.29 -11.56
C LEU A 58 -18.28 3.22 -12.29
N LYS A 59 -17.67 2.62 -13.31
CA LYS A 59 -18.27 1.52 -14.09
C LYS A 59 -17.79 0.15 -13.65
N ALA A 60 -16.68 0.11 -12.92
CA ALA A 60 -16.07 -1.09 -12.39
C ALA A 60 -15.29 -0.76 -11.09
N PRO A 61 -14.93 -1.78 -10.28
CA PRO A 61 -14.09 -1.58 -9.11
C PRO A 61 -12.72 -1.02 -9.49
N THR A 62 -12.15 -0.16 -8.64
CA THR A 62 -10.81 0.37 -8.90
C THR A 62 -9.73 -0.68 -8.72
N LEU A 63 -8.57 -0.48 -9.33
CA LEU A 63 -7.47 -1.43 -9.25
C LEU A 63 -6.93 -1.58 -7.81
N ASN A 64 -6.92 -0.51 -7.00
CA ASN A 64 -6.60 -0.64 -5.57
C ASN A 64 -7.63 -1.45 -4.77
N GLN A 65 -8.92 -1.41 -5.13
CA GLN A 65 -9.93 -2.28 -4.53
C GLN A 65 -9.72 -3.74 -4.94
N LEU A 66 -9.48 -4.01 -6.22
CA LEU A 66 -9.25 -5.35 -6.75
C LEU A 66 -8.00 -5.99 -6.13
N SER A 67 -6.86 -5.29 -6.18
CA SER A 67 -5.59 -5.75 -5.62
C SER A 67 -5.75 -6.20 -4.17
N TYR A 68 -6.43 -5.39 -3.34
CA TYR A 68 -6.69 -5.75 -1.95
C TYR A 68 -7.67 -6.92 -1.82
N ARG A 69 -8.84 -6.86 -2.47
CA ARG A 69 -9.91 -7.84 -2.29
C ARG A 69 -9.52 -9.23 -2.77
N LEU A 70 -8.89 -9.34 -3.93
CA LEU A 70 -8.43 -10.61 -4.48
C LEU A 70 -7.49 -11.32 -3.50
N LYS A 71 -6.49 -10.60 -2.97
CA LYS A 71 -5.53 -11.10 -1.98
C LYS A 71 -6.12 -11.39 -0.60
N GLN A 72 -7.40 -11.11 -0.36
CA GLN A 72 -8.07 -11.40 0.90
C GLN A 72 -9.14 -12.47 0.76
N GLN A 73 -9.57 -12.78 -0.46
CA GLN A 73 -10.72 -13.65 -0.72
C GLN A 73 -10.36 -14.92 -1.49
N ILE A 74 -9.19 -14.94 -2.13
CA ILE A 74 -8.69 -16.09 -2.89
C ILE A 74 -7.47 -16.66 -2.17
N GLY A 75 -7.41 -17.99 -2.03
CA GLY A 75 -6.28 -18.68 -1.41
C GLY A 75 -6.10 -18.40 0.09
N ASP A 76 -4.92 -18.72 0.62
CA ASP A 76 -4.50 -18.36 1.99
C ASP A 76 -3.54 -17.16 1.98
N PRO A 77 -3.98 -15.95 2.41
CA PRO A 77 -3.13 -14.75 2.47
C PRO A 77 -1.97 -14.83 3.47
N LYS A 78 -1.95 -15.85 4.34
CA LYS A 78 -0.88 -16.14 5.30
C LYS A 78 -0.02 -17.34 4.89
N GLY A 79 -0.39 -18.02 3.80
CA GLY A 79 0.35 -19.13 3.25
C GLY A 79 1.59 -18.68 2.48
N ASP A 80 2.11 -19.58 1.65
CA ASP A 80 3.22 -19.28 0.75
C ASP A 80 2.82 -18.19 -0.26
N GLU A 81 3.65 -17.14 -0.39
CA GLU A 81 3.31 -15.97 -1.22
C GLU A 81 3.28 -16.31 -2.72
N GLU A 82 4.09 -17.27 -3.18
CA GLU A 82 4.13 -17.70 -4.57
C GLU A 82 2.88 -18.51 -4.90
N ILE A 83 2.51 -19.46 -4.03
CA ILE A 83 1.27 -20.24 -4.19
C ILE A 83 0.04 -19.32 -4.20
N HIS A 84 -0.07 -18.43 -3.23
CA HIS A 84 -1.20 -17.50 -3.15
C HIS A 84 -1.27 -16.57 -4.37
N ARG A 85 -0.12 -16.11 -4.89
CA ARG A 85 -0.06 -15.36 -6.15
C ARG A 85 -0.60 -16.17 -7.31
N MET A 86 -0.20 -17.44 -7.45
CA MET A 86 -0.69 -18.31 -8.52
C MET A 86 -2.21 -18.51 -8.45
N GLU A 87 -2.77 -18.72 -7.26
CA GLU A 87 -4.21 -18.87 -7.04
C GLU A 87 -4.98 -17.60 -7.43
N VAL A 88 -4.50 -16.43 -7.01
CA VAL A 88 -5.09 -15.14 -7.39
C VAL A 88 -5.01 -14.92 -8.90
N SER A 89 -3.86 -15.19 -9.53
CA SER A 89 -3.69 -15.04 -10.97
C SER A 89 -4.58 -16.00 -11.77
N ALA A 90 -4.76 -17.23 -11.30
CA ALA A 90 -5.68 -18.19 -11.91
C ALA A 90 -7.14 -17.72 -11.83
N PHE A 91 -7.55 -17.17 -10.69
CA PHE A 91 -8.88 -16.57 -10.54
C PHE A 91 -9.08 -15.37 -11.47
N ILE A 92 -8.12 -14.44 -11.53
CA ILE A 92 -8.18 -13.29 -12.44
C ILE A 92 -8.32 -13.78 -13.88
N SER A 93 -7.54 -14.80 -14.25
CA SER A 93 -7.53 -15.35 -15.60
C SER A 93 -8.88 -15.97 -16.00
N ASP A 94 -9.52 -16.75 -15.12
CA ASP A 94 -10.86 -17.27 -15.37
C ASP A 94 -11.88 -16.13 -15.45
N TYR A 95 -11.85 -15.18 -14.52
CA TYR A 95 -12.85 -14.11 -14.45
C TYR A 95 -12.77 -13.15 -15.65
N VAL A 96 -11.57 -12.83 -16.13
CA VAL A 96 -11.38 -11.94 -17.31
C VAL A 96 -11.91 -12.61 -18.58
N ASN A 97 -11.73 -13.92 -18.73
CA ASN A 97 -12.22 -14.67 -19.89
C ASN A 97 -13.70 -15.05 -19.77
N ASN A 98 -14.16 -15.41 -18.59
CA ASN A 98 -15.50 -15.93 -18.30
C ASN A 98 -16.16 -15.17 -17.14
N PRO A 99 -16.40 -13.85 -17.29
CA PRO A 99 -16.88 -13.02 -16.20
C PRO A 99 -18.28 -13.43 -15.78
N ASP A 100 -18.45 -13.59 -14.47
CA ASP A 100 -19.74 -13.86 -13.85
C ASP A 100 -19.85 -13.06 -12.57
N LYS A 101 -20.84 -12.18 -12.50
CA LYS A 101 -21.10 -11.34 -11.33
C LYS A 101 -21.34 -12.17 -10.07
N GLN A 102 -21.80 -13.41 -10.17
CA GLN A 102 -21.98 -14.31 -9.03
C GLN A 102 -20.65 -14.81 -8.45
N LYS A 103 -19.58 -14.85 -9.25
CA LYS A 103 -18.23 -15.25 -8.82
C LYS A 103 -17.39 -14.09 -8.27
N THR A 104 -17.95 -12.88 -8.21
CA THR A 104 -17.20 -11.69 -7.82
C THR A 104 -16.65 -11.76 -6.39
N VAL A 105 -15.45 -11.23 -6.17
CA VAL A 105 -14.87 -11.00 -4.84
C VAL A 105 -15.13 -9.58 -4.31
N CYS A 106 -15.91 -8.79 -5.05
CA CYS A 106 -16.26 -7.43 -4.63
C CYS A 106 -17.27 -7.45 -3.48
N LEU A 107 -17.26 -6.39 -2.67
CA LEU A 107 -18.29 -6.19 -1.66
C LEU A 107 -19.68 -6.09 -2.31
N ARG A 108 -20.70 -6.66 -1.65
CA ARG A 108 -22.11 -6.59 -2.09
C ARG A 108 -22.56 -5.15 -2.33
N ASP A 109 -22.24 -4.27 -1.38
CA ASP A 109 -22.63 -2.85 -1.45
C ASP A 109 -21.93 -2.08 -2.57
N VAL A 110 -20.87 -2.64 -3.16
CA VAL A 110 -20.13 -2.04 -4.27
C VAL A 110 -20.56 -2.66 -5.60
N ILE A 111 -20.63 -3.99 -5.67
CA ILE A 111 -20.93 -4.71 -6.92
C ILE A 111 -22.35 -4.47 -7.44
N GLN A 112 -23.27 -4.05 -6.57
CA GLN A 112 -24.62 -3.65 -6.98
C GLN A 112 -24.62 -2.53 -8.01
N TYR A 113 -23.60 -1.66 -8.02
CA TYR A 113 -23.49 -0.51 -8.93
C TYR A 113 -22.91 -0.85 -10.31
N PHE A 114 -22.45 -2.08 -10.53
CA PHE A 114 -21.75 -2.46 -11.77
C PHE A 114 -22.49 -3.54 -12.53
N ASP A 115 -22.44 -3.47 -13.86
CA ASP A 115 -22.86 -4.56 -14.72
C ASP A 115 -21.82 -5.70 -14.69
N THR A 116 -22.19 -6.86 -15.24
CA THR A 116 -21.22 -7.93 -15.45
C THR A 116 -20.14 -7.45 -16.41
N MET A 117 -18.87 -7.68 -16.04
CA MET A 117 -17.72 -7.34 -16.88
C MET A 117 -17.87 -8.01 -18.27
N PRO A 118 -17.54 -7.32 -19.37
CA PRO A 118 -17.49 -7.95 -20.69
C PRO A 118 -16.36 -8.98 -20.75
N SER A 119 -16.61 -10.12 -21.38
CA SER A 119 -15.57 -11.13 -21.61
C SER A 119 -14.46 -10.56 -22.49
N MET A 120 -13.22 -10.80 -22.08
CA MET A 120 -12.02 -10.50 -22.87
C MET A 120 -11.46 -11.74 -23.58
N LYS A 121 -12.20 -12.85 -23.59
CA LYS A 121 -11.80 -14.05 -24.33
C LYS A 121 -11.50 -13.69 -25.78
N ASP A 122 -10.41 -14.23 -26.30
CA ASP A 122 -9.87 -13.97 -27.64
C ASP A 122 -9.36 -12.52 -27.88
N GLN A 123 -9.53 -11.61 -26.92
CA GLN A 123 -9.05 -10.23 -26.97
C GLN A 123 -7.80 -10.00 -26.12
N ILE A 124 -7.44 -10.95 -25.26
CA ILE A 124 -6.24 -10.94 -24.42
C ILE A 124 -5.50 -12.28 -24.55
N SER A 125 -4.19 -12.23 -24.77
CA SER A 125 -3.37 -13.45 -24.81
C SER A 125 -3.10 -13.99 -23.40
N GLU A 126 -2.67 -15.24 -23.30
CA GLU A 126 -2.28 -15.83 -22.00
C GLU A 126 -1.11 -15.07 -21.35
N GLU A 127 -0.14 -14.58 -22.14
CA GLU A 127 0.99 -13.79 -21.65
C GLU A 127 0.55 -12.40 -21.14
N GLU A 128 -0.33 -11.73 -21.87
CA GLU A 128 -0.92 -10.46 -21.43
C GLU A 128 -1.75 -10.66 -20.15
N LEU A 129 -2.47 -11.78 -20.06
CA LEU A 129 -3.29 -12.11 -18.90
C LEU A 129 -2.46 -12.44 -17.67
N ALA A 130 -1.36 -13.18 -17.83
CA ALA A 130 -0.40 -13.44 -16.75
C ALA A 130 0.24 -12.14 -16.25
N SER A 131 0.75 -11.31 -17.16
CA SER A 131 1.41 -10.05 -16.80
C SER A 131 0.46 -9.05 -16.14
N VAL A 132 -0.76 -8.89 -16.64
CA VAL A 132 -1.74 -8.01 -15.99
C VAL A 132 -2.21 -8.56 -14.64
N SER A 133 -2.28 -9.88 -14.47
CA SER A 133 -2.61 -10.50 -13.18
C SER A 133 -1.56 -10.22 -12.12
N GLU A 134 -0.28 -10.32 -12.47
CA GLU A 134 0.82 -9.94 -11.58
C GLU A 134 0.77 -8.45 -11.21
N TYR A 135 0.51 -7.59 -12.20
CA TYR A 135 0.35 -6.15 -11.97
C TYR A 135 -0.81 -5.84 -11.03
N ILE A 136 -1.98 -6.47 -11.21
CA ILE A 136 -3.13 -6.33 -10.31
C ILE A 136 -2.76 -6.79 -8.89
N TYR A 137 -2.08 -7.92 -8.74
CA TYR A 137 -1.69 -8.48 -7.45
C TYR A 137 -0.77 -7.54 -6.65
N ASP A 138 0.25 -6.96 -7.31
CA ASP A 138 1.24 -6.09 -6.67
C ASP A 138 0.91 -4.59 -6.72
N PHE A 139 -0.25 -4.21 -7.27
CA PHE A 139 -0.62 -2.80 -7.44
C PHE A 139 -0.56 -1.99 -6.14
N ASP A 140 -1.02 -2.55 -5.01
CA ASP A 140 -0.93 -1.87 -3.72
C ASP A 140 0.52 -1.59 -3.28
N LYS A 141 1.45 -2.53 -3.50
CA LYS A 141 2.89 -2.36 -3.23
C LYS A 141 3.44 -1.24 -4.12
N LYS A 142 3.05 -1.18 -5.40
CA LYS A 142 3.43 -0.10 -6.33
C LYS A 142 2.95 1.25 -5.82
N VAL A 143 1.68 1.38 -5.44
CA VAL A 143 1.13 2.63 -4.90
C VAL A 143 1.87 3.08 -3.64
N VAL A 144 2.13 2.16 -2.70
CA VAL A 144 2.90 2.47 -1.48
C VAL A 144 4.34 2.89 -1.82
N ALA A 145 4.99 2.25 -2.78
CA ALA A 145 6.34 2.61 -3.20
C ALA A 145 6.40 4.01 -3.84
N GLU A 146 5.40 4.36 -4.66
CA GLU A 146 5.37 5.62 -5.41
C GLU A 146 4.89 6.81 -4.59
N LYS A 147 3.75 6.65 -3.91
CA LYS A 147 3.05 7.71 -3.18
C LYS A 147 3.35 7.74 -1.69
N GLY A 148 3.79 6.61 -1.14
CA GLY A 148 3.99 6.45 0.29
C GLY A 148 5.11 7.34 0.83
N VAL A 149 4.98 7.68 2.11
CA VAL A 149 6.01 8.41 2.83
C VAL A 149 7.35 7.67 2.79
N LYS A 150 8.42 8.41 2.46
CA LYS A 150 9.78 7.90 2.52
C LYS A 150 10.23 7.85 3.97
N HIS A 151 10.88 6.76 4.35
CA HIS A 151 11.42 6.55 5.68
C HIS A 151 12.95 6.60 5.66
N LYS A 152 13.55 6.88 6.82
CA LYS A 152 14.99 6.91 7.04
C LYS A 152 15.39 5.98 8.17
N LEU A 153 16.68 5.66 8.23
CA LEU A 153 17.29 5.08 9.43
C LEU A 153 17.26 6.11 10.56
N PHE A 154 17.16 5.61 11.80
CA PHE A 154 16.98 6.47 12.98
C PHE A 154 18.05 7.54 13.14
N ASP A 155 19.33 7.19 12.96
CA ASP A 155 20.43 8.16 13.11
C ASP A 155 20.37 9.29 12.08
N SER A 156 20.04 8.96 10.82
CA SER A 156 19.83 9.96 9.77
C SER A 156 18.60 10.82 10.04
N ALA A 157 17.53 10.21 10.57
CA ALA A 157 16.33 10.94 10.95
C ALA A 157 16.59 11.89 12.12
N LEU A 158 17.40 11.50 13.09
CA LEU A 158 17.80 12.34 14.21
C LEU A 158 18.63 13.54 13.79
N GLN A 159 19.61 13.33 12.89
CA GLN A 159 20.39 14.43 12.32
C GLN A 159 19.50 15.44 11.59
N GLU A 160 18.55 14.96 10.77
CA GLU A 160 17.59 15.84 10.09
C GLU A 160 16.66 16.55 11.07
N ALA A 161 16.16 15.85 12.08
CA ALA A 161 15.28 16.41 13.10
C ALA A 161 15.96 17.53 13.90
N GLN A 162 17.24 17.36 14.22
CA GLN A 162 18.06 18.39 14.88
C GLN A 162 18.31 19.59 13.98
N LYS A 163 18.73 19.35 12.73
CA LYS A 163 19.04 20.41 11.77
C LYS A 163 17.82 21.25 11.41
N ASN A 164 16.71 20.60 11.11
CA ASN A 164 15.50 21.24 10.56
C ASN A 164 14.43 21.48 11.63
N ASN A 165 14.75 21.21 12.90
CA ASN A 165 13.80 21.27 14.00
C ASN A 165 12.50 20.52 13.64
N LYS A 166 12.58 19.24 13.29
CA LYS A 166 11.44 18.35 12.97
C LYS A 166 11.20 17.34 14.10
N ILE A 167 10.06 16.65 14.06
CA ILE A 167 9.73 15.53 14.98
C ILE A 167 9.96 14.21 14.26
N ILE A 168 10.57 13.23 14.93
CA ILE A 168 10.71 11.88 14.39
C ILE A 168 9.41 11.11 14.64
N VAL A 169 8.87 10.48 13.60
CA VAL A 169 7.79 9.50 13.72
C VAL A 169 8.39 8.12 13.55
N LEU A 170 8.57 7.40 14.65
CA LEU A 170 9.06 6.02 14.65
C LEU A 170 7.87 5.06 14.60
N LYS A 171 7.64 4.46 13.43
CA LYS A 171 6.64 3.42 13.21
C LYS A 171 7.24 2.04 13.46
N ALA A 172 6.81 1.40 14.52
CA ALA A 172 7.02 -0.02 14.78
C ALA A 172 6.03 -0.85 13.97
N MET A 173 6.52 -1.85 13.23
CA MET A 173 5.71 -2.74 12.39
C MET A 173 6.33 -4.14 12.31
N THR A 174 5.62 -5.07 11.65
CA THR A 174 6.18 -6.35 11.22
C THR A 174 5.76 -6.63 9.77
N GLU A 175 6.53 -7.43 9.05
CA GLU A 175 6.24 -7.78 7.65
C GLU A 175 4.85 -8.43 7.44
N HIS A 176 4.38 -9.23 8.38
CA HIS A 176 3.10 -9.96 8.27
C HIS A 176 1.92 -9.28 9.01
N CYS A 177 2.10 -8.03 9.46
CA CYS A 177 1.07 -7.27 10.15
C CYS A 177 0.00 -6.72 9.18
N HIS A 178 -1.22 -7.25 9.25
CA HIS A 178 -2.34 -6.81 8.41
C HIS A 178 -2.64 -5.30 8.58
N TYR A 179 -2.72 -4.82 9.82
CA TYR A 179 -3.01 -3.41 10.12
C TYR A 179 -1.89 -2.46 9.68
N CYS A 180 -0.64 -2.92 9.66
CA CYS A 180 0.49 -2.14 9.18
C CYS A 180 0.39 -1.92 7.67
N LYS A 181 0.10 -2.99 6.93
CA LYS A 181 -0.16 -2.91 5.48
C LYS A 181 -1.38 -2.04 5.18
N LYS A 182 -2.44 -2.14 5.99
CA LYS A 182 -3.63 -1.27 5.88
C LYS A 182 -3.26 0.20 6.03
N MET A 183 -2.57 0.54 7.12
CA MET A 183 -2.11 1.91 7.38
C MET A 183 -1.26 2.46 6.22
N ASP A 184 -0.38 1.63 5.65
CA ASP A 184 0.46 2.06 4.53
C ASP A 184 -0.35 2.33 3.26
N ARG A 185 -1.28 1.44 2.90
CA ARG A 185 -2.09 1.54 1.68
C ARG A 185 -3.18 2.60 1.74
N GLU A 186 -3.64 2.98 2.94
CA GLU A 186 -4.80 3.87 3.09
C GLU A 186 -4.44 5.25 3.64
N VAL A 187 -3.41 5.34 4.50
CA VAL A 187 -3.08 6.58 5.22
C VAL A 187 -1.72 7.12 4.84
N MET A 188 -0.68 6.27 4.81
CA MET A 188 0.69 6.75 4.55
C MET A 188 0.94 7.11 3.08
N VAL A 189 -0.02 6.83 2.20
CA VAL A 189 -0.06 7.23 0.78
C VAL A 189 -1.01 8.39 0.51
N ASP A 190 -1.77 8.86 1.50
CA ASP A 190 -2.69 9.98 1.33
C ASP A 190 -1.90 11.30 1.21
N ASP A 191 -2.23 12.11 0.21
CA ASP A 191 -1.49 13.32 -0.12
C ASP A 191 -1.45 14.33 1.05
N GLN A 192 -2.52 14.42 1.86
CA GLN A 192 -2.57 15.34 2.99
C GLN A 192 -1.66 14.85 4.11
N VAL A 193 -1.68 13.53 4.39
CA VAL A 193 -0.80 12.90 5.37
C VAL A 193 0.66 13.01 4.95
N VAL A 194 0.97 12.69 3.69
CA VAL A 194 2.34 12.79 3.15
C VAL A 194 2.86 14.22 3.27
N LYS A 195 2.06 15.23 2.90
CA LYS A 195 2.43 16.64 3.04
C LYS A 195 2.64 17.05 4.50
N ALA A 196 1.76 16.63 5.40
CA ALA A 196 1.89 16.91 6.83
C ALA A 196 3.18 16.31 7.41
N LEU A 197 3.46 15.04 7.09
CA LEU A 197 4.67 14.35 7.51
C LEU A 197 5.94 14.99 6.94
N GLN A 198 5.98 15.29 5.64
CA GLN A 198 7.15 15.90 5.00
C GLN A 198 7.48 17.29 5.57
N LYS A 199 6.45 18.06 5.94
CA LYS A 199 6.60 19.43 6.47
C LYS A 199 7.23 19.45 7.85
N ASP A 200 6.62 18.73 8.80
CA ASP A 200 6.92 18.89 10.23
C ASP A 200 7.65 17.67 10.84
N PHE A 201 7.77 16.57 10.09
CA PHE A 201 8.24 15.29 10.60
C PHE A 201 9.34 14.64 9.75
N VAL A 202 10.00 13.63 10.35
CA VAL A 202 10.90 12.69 9.68
C VAL A 202 10.49 11.27 10.06
N VAL A 203 10.14 10.44 9.09
CA VAL A 203 9.57 9.12 9.37
C VAL A 203 10.67 8.05 9.41
N VAL A 204 10.58 7.18 10.41
CA VAL A 204 11.43 5.99 10.58
C VAL A 204 10.50 4.79 10.67
N GLN A 205 10.79 3.73 9.91
CA GLN A 205 10.07 2.47 10.00
C GLN A 205 11.02 1.39 10.51
N VAL A 206 10.57 0.60 11.48
CA VAL A 206 11.35 -0.50 12.05
C VAL A 206 10.49 -1.75 12.09
N ASP A 207 10.98 -2.81 11.44
CA ASP A 207 10.47 -4.16 11.69
C ASP A 207 11.03 -4.68 13.01
N ILE A 208 10.16 -4.79 14.01
CA ILE A 208 10.52 -5.16 15.38
C ILE A 208 10.87 -6.64 15.54
N THR A 209 10.62 -7.47 14.52
CA THR A 209 11.07 -8.86 14.50
C THR A 209 12.52 -8.99 14.05
N LYS A 210 13.04 -7.97 13.34
CA LYS A 210 14.40 -7.97 12.77
C LYS A 210 15.35 -7.07 13.54
N ASN A 211 14.85 -5.94 14.06
CA ASN A 211 15.67 -4.95 14.74
C ASN A 211 14.95 -4.41 15.98
N PRO A 212 15.67 -4.15 17.09
CA PRO A 212 15.08 -3.48 18.24
C PRO A 212 14.70 -2.03 17.90
N LEU A 213 13.69 -1.49 18.58
CA LEU A 213 13.38 -0.07 18.45
C LEU A 213 14.49 0.77 19.10
N PRO A 214 14.85 1.92 18.49
CA PRO A 214 15.77 2.88 19.10
C PRO A 214 15.30 3.37 20.47
N LEU A 215 16.24 3.94 21.24
CA LEU A 215 15.99 4.57 22.55
C LEU A 215 15.47 3.63 23.64
N GLY A 216 15.65 2.31 23.49
CA GLY A 216 15.16 1.32 24.45
C GLY A 216 13.64 1.18 24.46
N LEU A 217 12.96 1.62 23.40
CA LEU A 217 11.50 1.55 23.29
C LEU A 217 11.03 0.13 22.99
N THR A 218 9.80 -0.17 23.39
CA THR A 218 9.14 -1.45 23.10
C THR A 218 7.71 -1.24 22.60
N ALA A 219 7.30 -2.08 21.66
CA ALA A 219 5.97 -2.10 21.09
C ALA A 219 5.40 -3.52 21.13
N GLU A 220 4.31 -3.70 21.90
CA GLU A 220 3.60 -4.99 22.00
C GLU A 220 2.60 -5.19 20.87
N LEU A 221 2.12 -4.09 20.27
CA LEU A 221 1.13 -4.09 19.20
C LEU A 221 1.66 -3.33 17.99
N THR A 222 1.29 -3.77 16.79
CA THR A 222 1.70 -3.13 15.54
C THR A 222 0.49 -2.80 14.64
N PRO A 223 0.50 -1.65 13.92
CA PRO A 223 1.54 -0.63 13.99
C PRO A 223 1.48 0.15 15.31
N SER A 224 2.63 0.61 15.79
CA SER A 224 2.73 1.58 16.89
C SER A 224 3.60 2.74 16.45
N PHE A 225 3.23 3.96 16.81
CA PHE A 225 3.90 5.19 16.45
C PHE A 225 4.46 5.86 17.70
N PHE A 226 5.75 6.14 17.70
CA PHE A 226 6.40 6.94 18.73
C PHE A 226 6.81 8.27 18.12
N PHE A 227 6.37 9.35 18.74
CA PHE A 227 6.74 10.70 18.35
C PHE A 227 7.90 11.15 19.23
N VAL A 228 9.05 11.43 18.61
CA VAL A 228 10.29 11.73 19.32
C VAL A 228 10.82 13.09 18.88
N ASP A 229 11.18 13.95 19.81
CA ASP A 229 11.78 15.24 19.48
C ASP A 229 13.26 15.13 19.09
N LYS A 230 13.86 16.27 18.70
CA LYS A 230 15.28 16.37 18.32
C LYS A 230 16.27 16.04 19.46
N ASN A 231 15.80 16.02 20.70
CA ASN A 231 16.58 15.73 21.90
C ASN A 231 16.40 14.27 22.37
N LYS A 232 15.80 13.41 21.53
CA LYS A 232 15.48 12.01 21.84
C LYS A 232 14.42 11.85 22.94
N LYS A 233 13.66 12.90 23.28
CA LYS A 233 12.55 12.80 24.21
C LYS A 233 11.32 12.27 23.48
N VAL A 234 10.70 11.22 24.01
CA VAL A 234 9.41 10.73 23.52
C VAL A 234 8.33 11.71 23.96
N LEU A 235 7.63 12.29 22.97
CA LEU A 235 6.49 13.18 23.18
C LEU A 235 5.22 12.36 23.46
N GLN A 236 4.98 11.31 22.66
CA GLN A 236 3.78 10.48 22.76
C GLN A 236 3.98 9.13 22.06
N LYS A 237 3.22 8.13 22.52
CA LYS A 237 3.02 6.84 21.84
C LYS A 237 1.56 6.73 21.41
N VAL A 238 1.34 6.31 20.17
CA VAL A 238 0.02 6.02 19.60
C VAL A 238 0.05 4.60 19.07
N VAL A 239 -0.97 3.80 19.36
CA VAL A 239 -1.05 2.39 18.97
C VAL A 239 -2.16 2.19 17.96
N GLY A 240 -1.97 1.27 17.02
CA GLY A 240 -2.98 0.84 16.06
C GLY A 240 -2.92 1.56 14.72
N SER A 241 -3.77 1.08 13.81
CA SER A 241 -4.02 1.71 12.51
C SER A 241 -5.18 2.68 12.63
N TRP A 242 -5.04 3.85 12.02
CA TRP A 242 -6.02 4.94 12.06
C TRP A 242 -6.61 5.18 10.67
N ASN A 243 -7.64 6.00 10.57
CA ASN A 243 -8.06 6.59 9.30
C ASN A 243 -7.24 7.89 9.04
N VAL A 244 -7.42 8.47 7.85
CA VAL A 244 -6.70 9.67 7.41
C VAL A 244 -6.97 10.87 8.34
N GLU A 245 -8.23 11.09 8.71
CA GLU A 245 -8.65 12.26 9.50
C GLU A 245 -8.09 12.22 10.92
N ASP A 246 -8.21 11.08 11.59
CA ASP A 246 -7.70 10.86 12.94
C ASP A 246 -6.17 10.95 12.96
N PHE A 247 -5.50 10.36 11.97
CA PHE A 247 -4.04 10.44 11.91
C PHE A 247 -3.57 11.88 11.68
N LEU A 248 -4.24 12.66 10.83
CA LEU A 248 -3.97 14.10 10.68
C LEU A 248 -4.24 14.88 11.97
N ALA A 249 -5.28 14.54 12.73
CA ALA A 249 -5.54 15.14 14.04
C ALA A 249 -4.39 14.85 15.02
N ILE A 250 -3.94 13.59 15.10
CA ILE A 250 -2.79 13.18 15.91
C ILE A 250 -1.54 13.99 15.52
N LEU A 251 -1.22 14.11 14.23
CA LEU A 251 -0.06 14.90 13.80
C LEU A 251 -0.15 16.37 14.23
N ARG A 252 -1.34 16.97 14.21
CA ARG A 252 -1.56 18.35 14.68
C ARG A 252 -1.35 18.48 16.20
N GLU A 253 -1.86 17.55 16.98
CA GLU A 253 -1.69 17.52 18.44
C GLU A 253 -0.22 17.39 18.84
N ILE A 254 0.50 16.46 18.23
CA ILE A 254 1.94 16.26 18.46
C ILE A 254 2.75 17.53 18.15
N LYS A 255 2.40 18.22 17.07
CA LYS A 255 3.03 19.49 16.71
C LYS A 255 2.78 20.57 17.77
N ALA A 256 1.58 20.62 18.35
CA ALA A 256 1.25 21.56 19.41
C ALA A 256 2.05 21.27 20.70
N LEU A 257 2.20 19.99 21.08
CA LEU A 257 2.98 19.59 22.27
C LEU A 257 4.44 20.07 22.21
N LYS A 258 5.06 20.03 21.03
CA LYS A 258 6.42 20.54 20.82
C LYS A 258 6.54 22.05 21.08
N GLY A 259 5.47 22.81 20.93
CA GLY A 259 5.45 24.25 21.21
C GLY A 259 5.42 24.58 22.70
N VAL A 260 4.99 23.63 23.54
CA VAL A 260 4.80 23.80 24.99
C VAL A 260 6.04 23.40 25.79
N THR A 261 6.88 22.49 25.28
CA THR A 261 8.11 22.01 25.94
C THR A 261 9.34 22.92 25.79
N LYS A 262 9.14 24.24 25.69
CA LYS A 262 10.24 25.22 25.72
C LYS A 262 10.81 25.39 27.12
#